data_AF-A0A0F6W9V0-F1
#
_entry.id   AF-A0A0F6W9V0-F1
#
_cell.length_a   1.000
_cell.length_b   1.000
_cell.length_c   1.000
_cell.angle_alpha   90.00
_cell.angle_beta   90.00
_cell.angle_gamma   90.00
#
_symmetry.space_group_name_H-M   'P 1'
#
loop_
_entity.id
_entity.type
_entity.pdbx_description
1 polymer ?
#
loop_
_entity_poly.entity_id
_entity_poly.type
_entity_poly.pdbx_seq_one_letter_code
_entity_poly.pdbx_strand_id
1 'polypeptide(L)'
;MSSERLAWTRAQRKKLRGPLHPHPLDPKDRTPTLDASWRTLVEWFRAGARLRRRPAAGAMPALRESIARVYASFESDALPASFDHADEMARAAIALVDREHPDLHDARIQSALVGLWAQTAGAAFTVELLARESGFLTGGVYSPMTYFELELVLPSAGLRTFSLRDASWWSTLRPYVVALDPRSEAYVAARAAAETVRATADAATRAGCALAFPREPEWAAADAHEWLSRVQHGALPWAPDSWAILASLDDADLAQQLAEAAGPQWGHLAAGYAFDMVDVLGARAAGPLAALLELPRGAPARKTFVAALVLADPGAARALHDHTSNPAVRNSLAAALA
;
A
#
# COMPACT_ATOMS: atom_id res chain seq x y z
N MET A 1 12.81 27.12 11.78
CA MET A 1 13.08 27.10 10.33
C MET A 1 11.78 27.40 9.61
N SER A 2 11.69 28.49 8.85
CA SER A 2 10.53 28.72 7.98
C SER A 2 10.57 27.66 6.88
N SER A 3 9.73 26.63 6.98
CA SER A 3 9.53 25.68 5.89
C SER A 3 9.11 26.47 4.67
N GLU A 4 9.99 26.55 3.69
CA GLU A 4 9.66 27.11 2.39
C GLU A 4 8.45 26.34 1.87
N ARG A 5 7.36 27.07 1.61
CA ARG A 5 6.08 26.45 1.33
C ARG A 5 6.11 25.87 -0.08
N LEU A 6 6.26 24.55 -0.17
CA LEU A 6 6.27 23.83 -1.45
C LEU A 6 4.98 24.13 -2.25
N ALA A 7 5.14 24.44 -3.53
CA ALA A 7 4.06 24.83 -4.43
C ALA A 7 3.31 23.62 -5.01
N TRP A 8 2.55 22.93 -4.16
CA TRP A 8 1.76 21.77 -4.56
C TRP A 8 0.66 22.10 -5.58
N THR A 9 0.45 21.20 -6.55
CA THR A 9 -0.75 21.17 -7.41
C THR A 9 -1.79 20.16 -6.91
N ARG A 10 -3.06 20.32 -7.31
CA ARG A 10 -4.11 19.31 -7.01
C ARG A 10 -3.75 17.93 -7.55
N ALA A 11 -3.16 17.87 -8.74
CA ALA A 11 -2.76 16.60 -9.38
C ALA A 11 -1.67 15.87 -8.59
N GLN A 12 -0.69 16.60 -8.03
CA GLN A 12 0.35 16.01 -7.17
C GLN A 12 -0.24 15.59 -5.82
N ARG A 13 -1.07 16.43 -5.18
CA ARG A 13 -1.73 16.07 -3.91
C ARG A 13 -2.58 14.82 -4.07
N LYS A 14 -3.35 14.68 -5.17
CA LYS A 14 -4.15 13.47 -5.45
C LYS A 14 -3.33 12.17 -5.44
N LYS A 15 -2.02 12.22 -5.68
CA LYS A 15 -1.13 11.04 -5.68
C LYS A 15 -0.65 10.61 -4.29
N LEU A 16 -0.78 11.46 -3.27
CA LEU A 16 -0.46 11.11 -1.88
C LEU A 16 -1.39 10.03 -1.35
N ARG A 17 -0.88 9.12 -0.54
CA ARG A 17 -1.64 7.98 0.00
C ARG A 17 -2.01 8.17 1.46
N GLY A 18 -2.54 9.34 1.80
CA GLY A 18 -2.76 9.74 3.20
C GLY A 18 -1.73 10.79 3.61
N PRO A 19 -1.97 12.07 3.24
CA PRO A 19 -1.02 13.15 3.50
C PRO A 19 -0.84 13.35 5.00
N LEU A 20 0.39 13.26 5.49
CA LEU A 20 0.74 13.55 6.88
C LEU A 20 0.46 15.01 7.22
N HIS A 21 0.71 15.90 6.25
CA HIS A 21 0.49 17.34 6.39
C HIS A 21 -0.75 17.77 5.61
N PRO A 22 -1.86 18.12 6.27
CA PRO A 22 -3.08 18.55 5.59
C PRO A 22 -2.86 19.77 4.68
N HIS A 23 -3.50 19.78 3.52
CA HIS A 23 -3.37 20.86 2.53
C HIS A 23 -4.73 21.21 1.90
N PRO A 24 -5.02 22.50 1.59
CA PRO A 24 -6.29 22.90 0.95
C PRO A 24 -6.57 22.26 -0.43
N LEU A 25 -5.56 21.66 -1.06
CA LEU A 25 -5.67 20.99 -2.36
C LEU A 25 -5.85 19.47 -2.24
N ASP A 26 -5.93 18.94 -1.02
CA ASP A 26 -6.23 17.54 -0.82
C ASP A 26 -7.65 17.19 -1.33
N PRO A 27 -7.82 16.07 -2.02
CA PRO A 27 -9.15 15.53 -2.31
C PRO A 27 -9.96 15.38 -1.01
N LYS A 28 -11.22 15.81 -1.05
CA LYS A 28 -12.13 15.72 0.09
C LYS A 28 -12.66 14.30 0.32
N ASP A 29 -12.53 13.45 -0.69
CA ASP A 29 -13.10 12.12 -0.83
C ASP A 29 -12.02 11.01 -0.79
N ARG A 30 -10.87 11.26 -0.13
CA ARG A 30 -9.78 10.27 -0.04
C ARG A 30 -10.18 8.96 0.62
N THR A 31 -11.00 9.04 1.66
CA THR A 31 -11.55 7.89 2.38
C THR A 31 -13.00 7.71 1.95
N PRO A 32 -13.35 6.67 1.17
CA PRO A 32 -14.75 6.39 0.87
C PRO A 32 -15.54 6.22 2.16
N THR A 33 -16.75 6.78 2.22
CA THR A 33 -17.69 6.55 3.34
C THR A 33 -18.03 5.07 3.45
N LEU A 34 -18.46 4.61 4.63
CA LEU A 34 -18.94 3.24 4.85
C LEU A 34 -19.93 2.77 3.76
N ASP A 35 -20.96 3.56 3.47
CA ASP A 35 -21.97 3.21 2.46
C ASP A 35 -21.38 3.09 1.04
N ALA A 36 -20.46 3.99 0.68
CA ALA A 36 -19.78 3.96 -0.61
C ALA A 36 -18.86 2.74 -0.74
N SER A 37 -18.15 2.40 0.33
CA SER A 37 -17.33 1.18 0.42
C SER A 37 -18.19 -0.06 0.23
N TRP A 38 -19.26 -0.20 1.00
CA TRP A 38 -20.14 -1.36 0.89
C TRP A 38 -20.81 -1.48 -0.48
N ARG A 39 -21.35 -0.37 -1.01
CA ARG A 39 -21.94 -0.33 -2.35
C ARG A 39 -20.95 -0.76 -3.42
N THR A 40 -19.71 -0.29 -3.35
CA THR A 40 -18.65 -0.68 -4.29
C THR A 40 -18.41 -2.19 -4.28
N LEU A 41 -18.36 -2.80 -3.09
CA LEU A 41 -18.16 -4.24 -2.95
C LEU A 41 -19.37 -5.05 -3.45
N VAL A 42 -20.59 -4.60 -3.18
CA VAL A 42 -21.83 -5.23 -3.68
C VAL A 42 -21.94 -5.13 -5.21
N GLU A 43 -21.65 -3.97 -5.79
CA GLU A 43 -21.66 -3.75 -7.24
C GLU A 43 -20.61 -4.63 -7.94
N TRP A 44 -19.39 -4.65 -7.40
CA TRP A 44 -18.33 -5.54 -7.87
C TRP A 44 -18.76 -7.01 -7.79
N PHE A 45 -19.31 -7.41 -6.65
CA PHE A 45 -19.78 -8.78 -6.44
C PHE A 45 -20.85 -9.16 -7.47
N ARG A 46 -21.85 -8.31 -7.70
CA ARG A 46 -22.92 -8.53 -8.68
C ARG A 46 -22.41 -8.62 -10.12
N ALA A 47 -21.37 -7.85 -10.46
CA ALA A 47 -20.73 -7.92 -11.77
C ALA A 47 -20.02 -9.27 -11.98
N GLY A 48 -19.35 -9.80 -10.94
CA GLY A 48 -18.62 -11.07 -10.97
C GLY A 48 -19.43 -12.34 -10.62
N ALA A 49 -20.60 -12.19 -9.99
CA ALA A 49 -21.40 -13.29 -9.42
C ALA A 49 -21.86 -14.35 -10.43
N ARG A 50 -21.80 -14.07 -11.74
CA ARG A 50 -22.15 -15.03 -12.79
C ARG A 50 -21.15 -16.17 -12.96
N LEU A 51 -19.94 -16.07 -12.39
CA LEU A 51 -18.84 -17.01 -12.64
C LEU A 51 -18.53 -17.98 -11.49
N ARG A 52 -19.18 -17.86 -10.32
CA ARG A 52 -18.68 -18.50 -9.09
C ARG A 52 -19.81 -19.08 -8.26
N ARG A 53 -19.80 -20.39 -8.04
CA ARG A 53 -20.54 -21.06 -6.96
C ARG A 53 -19.98 -22.47 -6.80
N ARG A 54 -19.00 -22.64 -5.92
CA ARG A 54 -18.84 -23.78 -4.99
C ARG A 54 -17.53 -23.64 -4.21
N PRO A 55 -17.56 -23.67 -2.86
CA PRO A 55 -16.34 -23.96 -2.11
C PRO A 55 -15.87 -25.37 -2.50
N ALA A 56 -14.56 -25.57 -2.61
CA ALA A 56 -14.01 -26.88 -2.94
C ALA A 56 -14.49 -27.94 -1.95
N ALA A 57 -14.69 -29.17 -2.42
CA ALA A 57 -15.20 -30.27 -1.61
C ALA A 57 -14.31 -30.57 -0.37
N GLY A 58 -13.05 -30.12 -0.37
CA GLY A 58 -12.08 -30.24 0.73
C GLY A 58 -12.00 -29.07 1.72
N ALA A 59 -12.71 -27.95 1.52
CA ALA A 59 -12.61 -26.80 2.43
C ALA A 59 -13.08 -27.14 3.86
N MET A 60 -12.42 -26.60 4.89
CA MET A 60 -12.81 -26.78 6.30
C MET A 60 -14.27 -26.32 6.55
N PRO A 61 -15.08 -27.04 7.34
CA PRO A 61 -16.49 -26.69 7.58
C PRO A 61 -16.70 -25.24 8.05
N ALA A 62 -15.91 -24.78 9.02
CA ALA A 62 -15.98 -23.41 9.53
C ALA A 62 -15.76 -22.34 8.44
N LEU A 63 -14.88 -22.60 7.45
CA LEU A 63 -14.71 -21.67 6.35
C LEU A 63 -15.90 -21.71 5.38
N ARG A 64 -16.46 -22.89 5.09
CA ARG A 64 -17.65 -22.96 4.23
C ARG A 64 -18.78 -22.12 4.80
N GLU A 65 -18.94 -22.13 6.12
CA GLU A 65 -19.91 -21.29 6.81
C GLU A 65 -19.58 -19.80 6.68
N SER A 66 -18.33 -19.39 6.92
CA SER A 66 -17.89 -18.00 6.70
C SER A 66 -18.13 -17.53 5.26
N ILE A 67 -17.74 -18.34 4.27
CA ILE A 67 -17.98 -18.07 2.86
C ILE A 67 -19.48 -17.91 2.59
N ALA A 68 -20.30 -18.83 3.07
CA ALA A 68 -21.75 -18.77 2.88
C ALA A 68 -22.36 -17.50 3.51
N ARG A 69 -21.92 -17.10 4.71
CA ARG A 69 -22.35 -15.85 5.35
C ARG A 69 -21.92 -14.63 4.54
N VAL A 70 -20.69 -14.61 4.04
CA VAL A 70 -20.19 -13.50 3.20
C VAL A 70 -20.97 -13.40 1.89
N TYR A 71 -21.23 -14.51 1.21
CA TYR A 71 -22.09 -14.53 0.01
C TYR A 71 -23.49 -13.99 0.32
N ALA A 72 -24.12 -14.49 1.38
CA ALA A 72 -25.44 -14.02 1.80
C ALA A 72 -25.44 -12.52 2.11
N SER A 73 -24.38 -11.99 2.73
CA SER A 73 -24.26 -10.55 2.99
C SER A 73 -24.26 -9.74 1.69
N PHE A 74 -23.49 -10.15 0.67
CA PHE A 74 -23.46 -9.46 -0.63
C PHE A 74 -24.78 -9.58 -1.39
N GLU A 75 -25.51 -10.70 -1.26
CA GLU A 75 -26.81 -10.89 -1.91
C GLU A 75 -27.91 -10.01 -1.28
N SER A 76 -27.80 -9.72 0.02
CA SER A 76 -28.82 -8.98 0.77
C SER A 76 -28.78 -7.46 0.63
N ASP A 77 -27.70 -6.89 0.05
CA ASP A 77 -27.35 -5.46 0.05
C ASP A 77 -27.20 -4.82 1.44
N ALA A 78 -27.48 -5.54 2.53
CA ALA A 78 -27.32 -5.04 3.88
C ALA A 78 -25.86 -5.10 4.32
N LEU A 79 -25.44 -4.09 5.09
CA LEU A 79 -24.13 -4.10 5.76
C LEU A 79 -24.00 -5.37 6.62
N PRO A 80 -22.80 -5.98 6.69
CA PRO A 80 -22.56 -7.11 7.58
C PRO A 80 -22.91 -6.76 9.04
N ALA A 81 -23.61 -7.67 9.72
CA ALA A 81 -23.99 -7.48 11.12
C ALA A 81 -22.83 -7.70 12.11
N SER A 82 -21.78 -8.41 11.67
CA SER A 82 -20.56 -8.66 12.42
C SER A 82 -19.32 -8.55 11.54
N PHE A 83 -18.22 -8.14 12.15
CA PHE A 83 -16.90 -8.02 11.52
C PHE A 83 -15.92 -8.90 12.28
N ASP A 84 -16.10 -10.21 12.21
CA ASP A 84 -15.11 -11.14 12.72
C ASP A 84 -14.00 -11.37 11.69
N HIS A 85 -12.83 -11.77 12.17
CA HIS A 85 -11.66 -11.95 11.32
C HIS A 85 -11.86 -13.03 10.26
N ALA A 86 -12.60 -14.11 10.53
CA ALA A 86 -12.75 -15.21 9.58
C ALA A 86 -13.61 -14.80 8.38
N ASP A 87 -14.72 -14.12 8.64
CA ASP A 87 -15.64 -13.63 7.62
C ASP A 87 -14.99 -12.52 6.77
N GLU A 88 -14.22 -11.61 7.38
CA GLU A 88 -13.56 -10.54 6.62
C GLU A 88 -12.35 -11.02 5.81
N MET A 89 -11.62 -12.04 6.30
CA MET A 89 -10.62 -12.73 5.47
C MET A 89 -11.28 -13.45 4.29
N ALA A 90 -12.43 -14.10 4.50
CA ALA A 90 -13.20 -14.72 3.42
C ALA A 90 -13.71 -13.68 2.41
N ARG A 91 -14.14 -12.50 2.88
CA ARG A 91 -14.56 -11.38 2.03
C ARG A 91 -13.42 -10.85 1.17
N ALA A 92 -12.24 -10.64 1.76
CA ALA A 92 -11.04 -10.27 1.01
C ALA A 92 -10.65 -11.34 -0.01
N ALA A 93 -10.68 -12.62 0.38
CA ALA A 93 -10.38 -13.72 -0.53
C ALA A 93 -11.35 -13.76 -1.72
N ILE A 94 -12.67 -13.65 -1.48
CA ILE A 94 -13.69 -13.59 -2.53
C ILE A 94 -13.42 -12.42 -3.48
N ALA A 95 -13.13 -11.24 -2.94
CA ALA A 95 -12.77 -10.04 -3.69
C ALA A 95 -11.54 -10.24 -4.60
N LEU A 96 -10.55 -10.99 -4.13
CA LEU A 96 -9.26 -11.16 -4.80
C LEU A 96 -9.17 -12.38 -5.72
N VAL A 97 -10.09 -13.34 -5.63
CA VAL A 97 -10.16 -14.49 -6.57
C VAL A 97 -10.52 -14.03 -7.99
N ASP A 98 -10.94 -12.79 -8.21
CA ASP A 98 -11.34 -12.24 -9.53
C ASP A 98 -10.21 -11.75 -10.44
N ARG A 99 -9.01 -12.29 -10.22
CA ARG A 99 -7.77 -11.87 -10.87
C ARG A 99 -7.50 -12.49 -12.23
N GLU A 100 -8.49 -13.09 -12.91
CA GLU A 100 -8.35 -13.45 -14.33
C GLU A 100 -8.45 -12.25 -15.28
N HIS A 101 -8.90 -11.08 -14.80
CA HIS A 101 -8.76 -9.84 -15.55
C HIS A 101 -7.50 -9.08 -15.11
N PRO A 102 -6.50 -8.85 -15.99
CA PRO A 102 -5.28 -8.12 -15.66
C PRO A 102 -5.52 -6.66 -15.23
N ASP A 103 -6.73 -6.14 -15.44
CA ASP A 103 -7.15 -4.78 -15.05
C ASP A 103 -7.73 -4.69 -13.63
N LEU A 104 -7.90 -5.81 -12.92
CA LEU A 104 -8.59 -5.88 -11.62
C LEU A 104 -7.64 -6.00 -10.41
N HIS A 105 -6.41 -5.48 -10.50
CA HIS A 105 -5.81 -4.83 -9.33
C HIS A 105 -6.57 -3.53 -9.06
N ASP A 106 -7.87 -3.67 -8.78
CA ASP A 106 -8.74 -2.53 -8.65
C ASP A 106 -8.54 -1.95 -7.25
N ALA A 107 -7.67 -0.96 -7.18
CA ALA A 107 -7.42 -0.16 -5.99
C ALA A 107 -8.73 0.34 -5.36
N ARG A 108 -9.84 0.42 -6.11
CA ARG A 108 -11.17 0.73 -5.57
C ARG A 108 -11.72 -0.38 -4.68
N ILE A 109 -11.58 -1.65 -5.04
CA ILE A 109 -12.07 -2.79 -4.23
C ILE A 109 -11.25 -2.91 -2.95
N GLN A 110 -9.93 -2.78 -3.06
CA GLN A 110 -9.04 -2.73 -1.91
C GLN A 110 -9.37 -1.53 -1.00
N SER A 111 -9.58 -0.34 -1.56
CA SER A 111 -10.02 0.85 -0.82
C SER A 111 -11.37 0.67 -0.15
N ALA A 112 -12.30 -0.01 -0.79
CA ALA A 112 -13.61 -0.31 -0.23
C ALA A 112 -13.53 -1.34 0.90
N LEU A 113 -12.70 -2.39 0.79
CA LEU A 113 -12.49 -3.35 1.89
C LEU A 113 -11.86 -2.69 3.10
N VAL A 114 -10.75 -1.98 2.92
CA VAL A 114 -10.08 -1.27 4.02
C VAL A 114 -10.99 -0.20 4.62
N GLY A 115 -11.76 0.51 3.78
CA GLY A 115 -12.73 1.49 4.24
C GLY A 115 -13.89 0.90 5.03
N LEU A 116 -14.37 -0.29 4.63
CA LEU A 116 -15.36 -1.05 5.39
C LEU A 116 -14.81 -1.38 6.78
N TRP A 117 -13.63 -2.03 6.86
CA TRP A 117 -13.02 -2.45 8.13
C TRP A 117 -12.70 -1.28 9.06
N ALA A 118 -12.04 -0.25 8.53
CA ALA A 118 -11.58 0.88 9.33
C ALA A 118 -12.74 1.72 9.90
N GLN A 119 -13.89 1.77 9.21
CA GLN A 119 -15.05 2.55 9.65
C GLN A 119 -16.04 1.77 10.51
N THR A 120 -16.08 0.44 10.45
CA THR A 120 -17.00 -0.38 11.27
C THR A 120 -16.32 -0.97 12.49
N ALA A 121 -15.18 -1.63 12.30
CA ALA A 121 -14.44 -2.32 13.36
C ALA A 121 -13.22 -1.54 13.85
N GLY A 122 -12.84 -0.46 13.15
CA GLY A 122 -11.76 0.43 13.53
C GLY A 122 -10.42 0.09 12.88
N ALA A 123 -9.49 1.04 12.95
CA ALA A 123 -8.14 0.87 12.40
C ALA A 123 -7.35 -0.24 13.12
N ALA A 124 -7.56 -0.46 14.42
CA ALA A 124 -6.93 -1.55 15.17
C ALA A 124 -7.27 -2.93 14.59
N PHE A 125 -8.57 -3.21 14.41
CA PHE A 125 -9.04 -4.43 13.74
C PHE A 125 -8.44 -4.58 12.34
N THR A 126 -8.38 -3.47 11.59
CA THR A 126 -7.82 -3.49 10.23
C THR A 126 -6.33 -3.86 10.24
N VAL A 127 -5.55 -3.32 11.17
CA VAL A 127 -4.12 -3.68 11.35
C VAL A 127 -3.98 -5.18 11.65
N GLU A 128 -4.76 -5.72 12.59
CA GLU A 128 -4.75 -7.14 12.93
C GLU A 128 -5.11 -8.01 11.72
N LEU A 129 -6.10 -7.60 10.94
CA LEU A 129 -6.54 -8.32 9.74
C LEU A 129 -5.46 -8.32 8.65
N LEU A 130 -4.79 -7.19 8.38
CA LEU A 130 -3.72 -7.09 7.38
C LEU A 130 -2.47 -7.89 7.77
N ALA A 131 -2.19 -7.99 9.07
CA ALA A 131 -1.05 -8.73 9.60
C ALA A 131 -1.24 -10.26 9.51
N ARG A 132 -2.49 -10.74 9.54
CA ARG A 132 -2.80 -12.16 9.46
C ARG A 132 -2.38 -12.74 8.12
N GLU A 133 -1.70 -13.88 8.16
CA GLU A 133 -1.56 -14.69 6.95
C GLU A 133 -2.94 -15.21 6.58
N SER A 134 -3.33 -14.89 5.36
CA SER A 134 -4.43 -15.59 4.74
C SER A 134 -3.92 -17.02 4.45
N GLY A 135 -4.45 -18.01 5.17
CA GLY A 135 -4.34 -19.42 4.78
C GLY A 135 -5.16 -19.75 3.52
N PHE A 136 -5.54 -18.73 2.76
CA PHE A 136 -6.43 -18.83 1.62
C PHE A 136 -5.58 -18.98 0.36
N LEU A 137 -5.60 -20.19 -0.19
CA LEU A 137 -5.12 -20.43 -1.54
C LEU A 137 -6.29 -20.25 -2.51
N THR A 138 -5.97 -19.77 -3.71
CA THR A 138 -6.92 -19.73 -4.80
C THR A 138 -6.45 -20.76 -5.83
N GLY A 139 -7.10 -21.92 -5.83
CA GLY A 139 -6.85 -22.99 -6.79
C GLY A 139 -7.66 -22.75 -8.07
N GLY A 140 -7.01 -22.26 -9.12
CA GLY A 140 -7.61 -22.22 -10.46
C GLY A 140 -7.10 -23.39 -11.28
N VAL A 141 -7.98 -24.32 -11.67
CA VAL A 141 -7.71 -25.16 -12.85
C VAL A 141 -8.07 -24.31 -14.06
N TYR A 142 -7.06 -23.87 -14.81
CA TYR A 142 -7.30 -23.10 -16.03
C TYR A 142 -8.00 -23.99 -17.07
N SER A 143 -9.31 -23.83 -17.18
CA SER A 143 -10.12 -24.35 -18.28
C SER A 143 -10.76 -23.15 -18.98
N PRO A 144 -10.68 -23.05 -20.33
CA PRO A 144 -11.33 -21.97 -21.09
C PRO A 144 -12.87 -21.93 -20.93
N MET A 145 -13.43 -22.86 -20.16
CA MET A 145 -14.82 -22.90 -19.74
C MET A 145 -14.90 -23.07 -18.22
N THR A 146 -15.09 -21.96 -17.51
CA THR A 146 -15.84 -21.84 -16.23
C THR A 146 -15.24 -22.45 -14.95
N TYR A 147 -15.41 -21.68 -13.86
CA TYR A 147 -15.25 -21.99 -12.43
C TYR A 147 -13.87 -21.75 -11.81
N PHE A 148 -13.85 -20.82 -10.85
CA PHE A 148 -12.82 -20.76 -9.80
C PHE A 148 -13.29 -21.51 -8.58
N GLU A 149 -12.51 -22.49 -8.13
CA GLU A 149 -12.70 -23.09 -6.82
C GLU A 149 -11.79 -22.40 -5.81
N LEU A 150 -12.38 -21.92 -4.72
CA LEU A 150 -11.60 -21.42 -3.59
C LEU A 150 -11.16 -22.64 -2.77
N GLU A 151 -10.02 -23.22 -3.14
CA GLU A 151 -9.39 -24.33 -2.42
C GLU A 151 -8.54 -23.81 -1.26
N LEU A 152 -8.95 -24.09 -0.02
CA LEU A 152 -8.04 -24.04 1.12
C LEU A 152 -7.15 -25.29 1.09
N VAL A 153 -5.90 -25.14 0.67
CA VAL A 153 -4.87 -26.15 0.93
C VAL A 153 -3.84 -25.51 1.87
N LEU A 154 -3.20 -26.33 2.71
CA LEU A 154 -1.89 -25.97 3.26
C LEU A 154 -0.97 -25.59 2.09
N PRO A 155 -0.03 -24.63 2.23
CA PRO A 155 0.86 -24.22 1.15
C PRO A 155 1.51 -25.45 0.50
N SER A 156 1.03 -25.82 -0.69
CA SER A 156 1.61 -26.86 -1.51
C SER A 156 2.24 -26.20 -2.73
N ALA A 157 3.35 -26.79 -3.20
CA ALA A 157 4.11 -26.23 -4.31
C ALA A 157 3.22 -26.10 -5.56
N GLY A 158 2.98 -24.85 -6.00
CA GLY A 158 2.31 -24.55 -7.26
C GLY A 158 1.03 -23.70 -7.17
N LEU A 159 0.46 -23.48 -5.98
CA LEU A 159 -0.74 -22.65 -5.79
C LEU A 159 -0.38 -21.18 -5.51
N ARG A 160 -1.15 -20.23 -6.06
CA ARG A 160 -1.01 -18.80 -5.72
C ARG A 160 -1.62 -18.55 -4.35
N THR A 161 -0.77 -18.19 -3.38
CA THR A 161 -1.18 -17.56 -2.12
C THR A 161 -1.55 -16.11 -2.39
N PHE A 162 -2.60 -15.62 -1.75
CA PHE A 162 -2.84 -14.18 -1.67
C PHE A 162 -2.35 -13.67 -0.31
N SER A 163 -1.70 -12.52 -0.31
CA SER A 163 -1.20 -11.89 0.92
C SER A 163 -1.79 -10.49 1.06
N LEU A 164 -2.41 -10.22 2.21
CA LEU A 164 -2.79 -8.86 2.63
C LEU A 164 -1.59 -8.04 3.10
N ARG A 165 -0.40 -8.65 3.18
CA ARG A 165 0.83 -7.98 3.62
C ARG A 165 1.42 -7.04 2.56
N ASP A 166 0.91 -7.10 1.32
CA ASP A 166 1.34 -6.18 0.26
C ASP A 166 1.14 -4.73 0.72
N ALA A 167 2.20 -3.93 0.64
CA ALA A 167 2.20 -2.58 1.18
C ALA A 167 1.21 -1.62 0.49
N SER A 168 0.59 -2.00 -0.62
CA SER A 168 -0.61 -1.33 -1.12
C SER A 168 -1.76 -1.33 -0.11
N TRP A 169 -2.01 -2.42 0.63
CA TRP A 169 -3.08 -2.50 1.64
C TRP A 169 -2.81 -1.55 2.79
N TRP A 170 -1.58 -1.57 3.29
CA TRP A 170 -1.10 -0.64 4.30
C TRP A 170 -1.18 0.82 3.84
N SER A 171 -0.85 1.10 2.57
CA SER A 171 -1.01 2.44 1.99
C SER A 171 -2.47 2.88 1.89
N THR A 172 -3.40 1.93 1.81
CA THR A 172 -4.84 2.19 1.77
C THR A 172 -5.39 2.46 3.17
N LEU A 173 -4.79 1.87 4.21
CA LEU A 173 -5.12 2.11 5.62
C LEU A 173 -4.62 3.48 6.10
N ARG A 174 -3.44 3.91 5.64
CA ARG A 174 -2.80 5.18 6.01
C ARG A 174 -3.75 6.40 6.10
N PRO A 175 -4.59 6.74 5.10
CA PRO A 175 -5.47 7.90 5.22
C PRO A 175 -6.48 7.81 6.37
N TYR A 176 -6.92 6.61 6.75
CA TYR A 176 -7.80 6.41 7.91
C TYR A 176 -7.05 6.65 9.22
N VAL A 177 -5.83 6.12 9.35
CA VAL A 177 -4.99 6.32 10.55
C VAL A 177 -4.62 7.79 10.71
N VAL A 178 -4.22 8.45 9.62
CA VAL A 178 -3.85 9.88 9.64
C VAL A 178 -5.05 10.77 10.00
N ALA A 179 -6.27 10.39 9.63
CA ALA A 179 -7.47 11.15 9.99
C ALA A 179 -7.80 11.11 11.49
N LEU A 180 -7.28 10.13 12.24
CA LEU A 180 -7.48 10.04 13.68
C LEU A 180 -6.66 11.10 14.42
N ASP A 181 -7.24 11.68 15.48
CA ASP A 181 -6.52 12.49 16.46
C ASP A 181 -5.51 11.58 17.20
N PRO A 182 -4.21 11.92 17.23
CA PRO A 182 -3.19 11.15 17.96
C PRO A 182 -3.50 10.87 19.43
N ARG A 183 -4.37 11.69 20.06
CA ARG A 183 -4.80 11.55 21.45
C ARG A 183 -6.10 10.78 21.62
N SER A 184 -6.77 10.41 20.53
CA SER A 184 -8.02 9.65 20.59
C SER A 184 -7.78 8.20 20.99
N GLU A 185 -8.75 7.60 21.69
CA GLU A 185 -8.73 6.17 22.02
C GLU A 185 -8.59 5.29 20.76
N ALA A 186 -9.20 5.71 19.65
CA ALA A 186 -9.11 5.00 18.37
C ALA A 186 -7.67 4.96 17.83
N TYR A 187 -6.93 6.07 17.90
CA TYR A 187 -5.52 6.10 17.48
C TYR A 187 -4.65 5.27 18.42
N VAL A 188 -4.84 5.40 19.74
CA VAL A 188 -4.09 4.65 20.75
C VAL A 188 -4.29 3.14 20.57
N ALA A 189 -5.53 2.69 20.35
CA ALA A 189 -5.83 1.28 20.07
C ALA A 189 -5.19 0.80 18.77
N ALA A 190 -5.26 1.60 17.69
CA ALA A 190 -4.64 1.26 16.41
C ALA A 190 -3.12 1.14 16.51
N ARG A 191 -2.48 2.08 17.21
CA ARG A 191 -1.04 2.08 17.49
C ARG A 191 -0.63 0.85 18.32
N ALA A 192 -1.36 0.53 19.38
CA ALA A 192 -1.08 -0.63 20.24
C ALA A 192 -1.23 -1.97 19.47
N ALA A 193 -2.24 -2.08 18.61
CA ALA A 193 -2.37 -3.24 17.71
C ALA A 193 -1.18 -3.34 16.76
N ALA A 194 -0.74 -2.22 16.17
CA ALA A 194 0.42 -2.17 15.28
C ALA A 194 1.73 -2.53 16.00
N GLU A 195 1.94 -2.08 17.24
CA GLU A 195 3.09 -2.46 18.06
C GLU A 195 3.12 -3.97 18.34
N THR A 196 1.96 -4.55 18.68
CA THR A 196 1.81 -5.99 18.92
C THR A 196 2.14 -6.80 17.67
N VAL A 197 1.62 -6.38 16.51
CA VAL A 197 1.94 -6.98 15.21
C VAL A 197 3.43 -6.86 14.91
N ARG A 198 4.01 -5.65 15.03
CA ARG A 198 5.41 -5.38 14.70
C ARG A 198 6.38 -6.24 15.50
N ALA A 199 6.07 -6.54 16.76
CA ALA A 199 6.93 -7.34 17.64
C ALA A 199 7.21 -8.77 17.13
N THR A 200 6.32 -9.34 16.30
CA THR A 200 6.44 -10.72 15.78
C THR A 200 6.42 -10.81 14.26
N ALA A 201 6.16 -9.69 13.58
CA ALA A 201 6.02 -9.59 12.14
C ALA A 201 7.34 -9.74 11.35
N ASP A 202 7.22 -10.18 10.10
CA ASP A 202 8.28 -10.09 9.09
C ASP A 202 8.57 -8.64 8.68
N ALA A 203 9.67 -8.42 7.94
CA ALA A 203 10.09 -7.08 7.52
C ALA A 203 9.05 -6.38 6.62
N ALA A 204 8.31 -7.14 5.81
CA ALA A 204 7.28 -6.62 4.92
C ALA A 204 6.14 -5.97 5.69
N THR A 205 5.61 -6.72 6.66
CA THR A 205 4.53 -6.29 7.53
C THR A 205 4.96 -5.13 8.42
N ARG A 206 6.20 -5.16 8.96
CA ARG A 206 6.76 -4.02 9.72
C ARG A 206 6.83 -2.75 8.88
N ALA A 207 7.35 -2.83 7.66
CA ALA A 207 7.40 -1.71 6.74
C ALA A 207 5.99 -1.19 6.36
N GLY A 208 5.02 -2.09 6.21
CA GLY A 208 3.61 -1.77 6.07
C GLY A 208 3.06 -0.97 7.25
N CYS A 209 3.34 -1.40 8.49
CA CYS A 209 2.98 -0.63 9.69
C CYS A 209 3.64 0.77 9.69
N ALA A 210 4.94 0.88 9.39
CA ALA A 210 5.61 2.18 9.31
C ALA A 210 4.94 3.12 8.27
N LEU A 211 4.51 2.56 7.14
CA LEU A 211 3.77 3.29 6.12
C LEU A 211 2.39 3.74 6.59
N ALA A 212 1.62 2.88 7.27
CA ALA A 212 0.29 3.24 7.75
C ALA A 212 0.31 4.25 8.92
N PHE A 213 1.40 4.29 9.69
CA PHE A 213 1.56 5.12 10.89
C PHE A 213 2.70 6.15 10.74
N PRO A 214 2.55 7.16 9.86
CA PRO A 214 3.61 8.14 9.60
C PRO A 214 3.98 9.07 10.76
N ARG A 215 3.25 9.01 11.88
CA ARG A 215 3.54 9.78 13.09
C ARG A 215 4.47 9.04 14.07
N GLU A 216 4.86 7.81 13.74
CA GLU A 216 5.79 6.98 14.50
C GLU A 216 7.10 6.85 13.69
N PRO A 217 7.85 7.95 13.47
CA PRO A 217 9.03 7.96 12.59
C PRO A 217 10.13 7.00 13.03
N GLU A 218 10.20 6.70 14.33
CA GLU A 218 11.15 5.75 14.89
C GLU A 218 10.95 4.32 14.37
N TRP A 219 9.73 3.97 13.92
CA TRP A 219 9.45 2.66 13.32
C TRP A 219 10.15 2.52 11.98
N ALA A 220 10.00 3.51 11.10
CA ALA A 220 10.65 3.54 9.81
C ALA A 220 12.18 3.58 9.96
N ALA A 221 12.69 4.38 10.91
CA ALA A 221 14.13 4.48 11.17
C ALA A 221 14.73 3.15 11.64
N ALA A 222 14.07 2.45 12.57
CA ALA A 222 14.54 1.14 13.05
C ALA A 222 14.58 0.11 11.92
N ASP A 223 13.52 0.01 11.11
CA ASP A 223 13.45 -0.91 9.98
C ASP A 223 14.47 -0.54 8.88
N ALA A 224 14.75 0.75 8.68
CA ALA A 224 15.77 1.26 7.75
C ALA A 224 17.19 0.84 8.17
N HIS A 225 17.55 1.01 9.44
CA HIS A 225 18.86 0.61 9.96
C HIS A 225 19.07 -0.91 9.86
N GLU A 226 18.05 -1.70 10.20
CA GLU A 226 18.11 -3.16 10.04
C GLU A 226 18.32 -3.54 8.57
N TRP A 227 17.59 -2.91 7.66
CA TRP A 227 17.73 -3.19 6.23
C TRP A 227 19.13 -2.82 5.70
N LEU A 228 19.63 -1.63 6.01
CA LEU A 228 20.96 -1.19 5.60
C LEU A 228 22.06 -2.12 6.14
N SER A 229 21.92 -2.56 7.40
CA SER A 229 22.82 -3.55 7.99
C SER A 229 22.82 -4.85 7.17
N ARG A 230 21.65 -5.38 6.78
CA ARG A 230 21.58 -6.60 5.95
C ARG A 230 22.28 -6.44 4.60
N VAL A 231 22.10 -5.29 3.94
CA VAL A 231 22.77 -4.99 2.65
C VAL A 231 24.29 -4.94 2.81
N GLN A 232 24.79 -4.30 3.87
CA GLN A 232 26.23 -4.25 4.15
C GLN A 232 26.84 -5.64 4.36
N HIS A 233 26.05 -6.60 4.87
CA HIS A 233 26.46 -7.99 5.05
C HIS A 233 26.20 -8.88 3.82
N GLY A 234 25.97 -8.30 2.65
CA GLY A 234 25.86 -9.03 1.38
C GLY A 234 24.53 -9.76 1.19
N ALA A 235 23.52 -9.51 2.03
CA ALA A 235 22.17 -9.96 1.72
C ALA A 235 21.72 -9.29 0.43
N LEU A 236 21.05 -10.05 -0.45
CA LEU A 236 20.45 -9.45 -1.63
C LEU A 236 19.52 -8.31 -1.20
N PRO A 237 19.58 -7.14 -1.85
CA PRO A 237 18.70 -6.01 -1.56
C PRO A 237 17.29 -6.31 -2.07
N TRP A 238 16.71 -7.45 -1.73
CA TRP A 238 15.36 -7.86 -2.11
C TRP A 238 14.51 -7.95 -0.85
N ALA A 239 14.20 -6.78 -0.29
CA ALA A 239 13.05 -6.63 0.59
C ALA A 239 11.97 -5.90 -0.22
N PRO A 240 10.89 -6.56 -0.64
CA PRO A 240 9.86 -5.98 -1.51
C PRO A 240 9.15 -4.73 -0.94
N ASP A 241 9.41 -4.33 0.30
CA ASP A 241 8.66 -3.30 1.03
C ASP A 241 9.54 -2.15 1.55
N SER A 242 10.80 -2.12 1.13
CA SER A 242 11.76 -1.07 1.46
C SER A 242 11.36 0.33 0.97
N TRP A 243 10.56 0.42 -0.09
CA TRP A 243 9.97 1.69 -0.52
C TRP A 243 8.93 2.21 0.46
N ALA A 244 8.28 1.32 1.23
CA ALA A 244 7.32 1.71 2.26
C ALA A 244 8.05 2.34 3.45
N ILE A 245 9.23 1.79 3.80
CA ILE A 245 10.16 2.40 4.75
C ILE A 245 10.58 3.78 4.24
N LEU A 246 11.09 3.87 3.02
CA LEU A 246 11.59 5.12 2.44
C LEU A 246 10.54 6.23 2.37
N ALA A 247 9.29 5.87 2.05
CA ALA A 247 8.16 6.80 2.02
C ALA A 247 7.71 7.31 3.40
N SER A 248 8.27 6.74 4.48
CA SER A 248 7.85 6.99 5.86
C SER A 248 8.97 7.58 6.73
N LEU A 249 10.18 7.76 6.17
CA LEU A 249 11.30 8.36 6.88
C LEU A 249 11.22 9.88 6.89
N ASP A 250 11.43 10.47 8.07
CA ASP A 250 11.57 11.91 8.30
C ASP A 250 13.03 12.37 8.48
N ASP A 251 13.96 11.42 8.58
CA ASP A 251 15.41 11.58 8.50
C ASP A 251 15.87 11.54 7.04
N ALA A 252 16.36 12.69 6.54
CA ALA A 252 16.79 12.86 5.16
C ALA A 252 18.10 12.13 4.86
N ASP A 253 19.02 12.04 5.83
CA ASP A 253 20.32 11.39 5.63
C ASP A 253 20.15 9.88 5.61
N LEU A 254 19.26 9.34 6.46
CA LEU A 254 18.91 7.92 6.45
C LEU A 254 18.14 7.55 5.16
N ALA A 255 17.22 8.41 4.72
CA ALA A 255 16.52 8.23 3.44
C ALA A 255 17.51 8.25 2.25
N GLN A 256 18.54 9.10 2.29
CA GLN A 256 19.58 9.15 1.26
C GLN A 256 20.36 7.83 1.21
N GLN A 257 20.84 7.35 2.36
CA GLN A 257 21.58 6.09 2.45
C GLN A 257 20.76 4.91 1.92
N LEU A 258 19.46 4.86 2.23
CA LEU A 258 18.56 3.85 1.70
C LEU A 258 18.35 3.96 0.19
N ALA A 259 18.18 5.18 -0.33
CA ALA A 259 18.01 5.43 -1.75
C ALA A 259 19.25 5.05 -2.57
N GLU A 260 20.46 5.29 -2.03
CA GLU A 260 21.73 4.91 -2.67
C GLU A 260 21.99 3.40 -2.62
N ALA A 261 21.61 2.75 -1.52
CA ALA A 261 21.70 1.30 -1.39
C ALA A 261 20.63 0.55 -2.21
N ALA A 262 19.59 1.25 -2.70
CA ALA A 262 18.54 0.67 -3.53
C ALA A 262 19.08 0.27 -4.92
N GLY A 263 18.86 -0.99 -5.30
CA GLY A 263 19.28 -1.49 -6.62
C GLY A 263 18.34 -1.08 -7.77
N PRO A 264 18.77 -1.23 -9.04
CA PRO A 264 17.97 -0.93 -10.24
C PRO A 264 16.53 -1.46 -10.23
N GLN A 265 16.32 -2.63 -9.64
CA GLN A 265 15.04 -3.32 -9.54
C GLN A 265 13.99 -2.56 -8.70
N TRP A 266 14.39 -1.51 -7.97
CA TRP A 266 13.54 -0.78 -7.02
C TRP A 266 12.86 0.45 -7.63
N GLY A 267 13.46 1.00 -8.68
CA GLY A 267 13.11 2.32 -9.21
C GLY A 267 11.68 2.48 -9.69
N HIS A 268 11.01 1.39 -10.06
CA HIS A 268 9.61 1.44 -10.51
C HIS A 268 8.59 1.36 -9.37
N LEU A 269 8.88 0.64 -8.28
CA LEU A 269 7.98 0.46 -7.15
C LEU A 269 7.87 1.74 -6.30
N ALA A 270 9.03 2.36 -6.01
CA ALA A 270 9.09 3.59 -5.22
C ALA A 270 8.43 4.80 -5.92
N ALA A 271 8.25 4.74 -7.25
CA ALA A 271 7.61 5.83 -7.99
C ALA A 271 6.18 6.10 -7.50
N GLY A 272 5.48 5.07 -7.03
CA GLY A 272 4.13 5.19 -6.47
C GLY A 272 4.05 5.97 -5.15
N TYR A 273 5.20 6.34 -4.57
CA TYR A 273 5.34 6.95 -3.24
C TYR A 273 6.27 8.18 -3.23
N ALA A 274 6.76 8.60 -4.39
CA ALA A 274 7.70 9.71 -4.49
C ALA A 274 7.13 11.02 -3.91
N PHE A 275 5.82 11.26 -4.05
CA PHE A 275 5.18 12.43 -3.43
C PHE A 275 5.00 12.26 -1.92
N ASP A 276 4.79 11.04 -1.41
CA ASP A 276 4.73 10.80 0.03
C ASP A 276 6.09 11.11 0.69
N MET A 277 7.21 10.81 0.03
CA MET A 277 8.55 11.24 0.48
C MET A 277 8.65 12.78 0.59
N VAL A 278 8.13 13.52 -0.38
CA VAL A 278 8.11 15.01 -0.34
C VAL A 278 7.18 15.51 0.76
N ASP A 279 6.05 14.85 0.99
CA ASP A 279 5.13 15.20 2.07
C ASP A 279 5.79 15.01 3.44
N VAL A 280 6.61 13.97 3.64
CA VAL A 280 7.30 13.71 4.91
C VAL A 280 8.57 14.56 5.08
N LEU A 281 9.47 14.60 4.09
CA LEU A 281 10.78 15.25 4.21
C LEU A 281 10.80 16.73 3.78
N GLY A 282 9.78 17.18 3.05
CA GLY A 282 9.76 18.49 2.42
C GLY A 282 10.85 18.62 1.35
N ALA A 283 11.51 19.79 1.29
CA ALA A 283 12.62 20.04 0.36
C ALA A 283 13.81 19.08 0.54
N ARG A 284 13.98 18.52 1.75
CA ARG A 284 15.04 17.53 2.03
C ARG A 284 14.84 16.20 1.30
N ALA A 285 13.69 15.97 0.66
CA ALA A 285 13.46 14.82 -0.22
C ALA A 285 14.32 14.85 -1.50
N ALA A 286 14.89 16.00 -1.87
CA ALA A 286 15.59 16.18 -3.15
C ALA A 286 16.74 15.19 -3.37
N GLY A 287 17.60 15.00 -2.36
CA GLY A 287 18.71 14.04 -2.44
C GLY A 287 18.23 12.60 -2.70
N PRO A 288 17.38 12.03 -1.83
CA PRO A 288 16.91 10.65 -1.99
C PRO A 288 16.17 10.44 -3.32
N LEU A 289 15.39 11.42 -3.78
CA LEU A 289 14.70 11.36 -5.06
C LEU A 289 15.67 11.39 -6.25
N ALA A 290 16.75 12.18 -6.17
CA ALA A 290 17.80 12.22 -7.19
C ALA A 290 18.57 10.89 -7.27
N ALA A 291 18.97 10.34 -6.12
CA ALA A 291 19.64 9.03 -6.04
C ALA A 291 18.75 7.93 -6.64
N LEU A 292 17.47 7.92 -6.30
CA LEU A 292 16.53 7.00 -6.93
C LEU A 292 16.45 7.26 -8.44
N LEU A 293 16.28 8.49 -8.92
CA LEU A 293 16.02 8.80 -10.33
C LEU A 293 17.08 8.25 -11.31
N GLU A 294 18.34 8.12 -10.86
CA GLU A 294 19.43 7.54 -11.65
C GLU A 294 19.28 6.03 -11.91
N LEU A 295 18.46 5.31 -11.13
CA LEU A 295 18.25 3.87 -11.34
C LEU A 295 17.41 3.59 -12.60
N PRO A 296 17.75 2.54 -13.39
CA PRO A 296 17.00 2.13 -14.58
C PRO A 296 15.49 1.99 -14.34
N ARG A 297 14.66 2.68 -15.15
CA ARG A 297 13.20 2.66 -15.01
C ARG A 297 12.47 3.02 -16.30
N GLY A 298 11.23 2.54 -16.40
CA GLY A 298 10.29 2.94 -17.46
C GLY A 298 9.92 4.42 -17.40
N ALA A 299 9.44 4.96 -18.53
CA ALA A 299 9.10 6.38 -18.66
C ALA A 299 8.05 6.88 -17.62
N PRO A 300 6.98 6.12 -17.26
CA PRO A 300 5.99 6.59 -16.29
C PRO A 300 6.58 6.84 -14.90
N ALA A 301 7.36 5.89 -14.37
CA ALA A 301 8.03 6.01 -13.08
C ALA A 301 8.95 7.22 -13.04
N ARG A 302 9.75 7.41 -14.11
CA ARG A 302 10.68 8.54 -14.26
C ARG A 302 9.99 9.90 -14.17
N LYS A 303 8.89 10.08 -14.89
CA LYS A 303 8.12 11.34 -14.87
C LYS A 303 7.62 11.67 -13.47
N THR A 304 7.20 10.67 -12.70
CA THR A 304 6.74 10.88 -11.33
C THR A 304 7.88 11.32 -10.40
N PHE A 305 9.04 10.68 -10.47
CA PHE A 305 10.22 11.09 -9.68
C PHE A 305 10.72 12.48 -10.05
N VAL A 306 10.80 12.80 -11.34
CA VAL A 306 11.16 14.16 -11.80
C VAL A 306 10.18 15.18 -11.24
N ALA A 307 8.87 14.94 -11.34
CA ALA A 307 7.87 15.87 -10.84
C ALA A 307 7.92 16.03 -9.30
N ALA A 308 8.28 14.97 -8.57
CA ALA A 308 8.50 15.03 -7.13
C ALA A 308 9.79 15.78 -6.77
N LEU A 309 10.88 15.54 -7.50
CA LEU A 309 12.17 16.23 -7.30
C LEU A 309 12.04 17.73 -7.58
N VAL A 310 11.40 18.12 -8.69
CA VAL A 310 11.13 19.54 -9.00
C VAL A 310 10.25 20.19 -7.94
N LEU A 311 9.27 19.45 -7.40
CA LEU A 311 8.44 19.96 -6.30
C LEU A 311 9.25 20.16 -5.01
N ALA A 312 10.16 19.23 -4.68
CA ALA A 312 10.99 19.31 -3.48
C ALA A 312 12.02 20.43 -3.58
N ASP A 313 12.75 20.48 -4.69
CA ASP A 313 13.81 21.46 -4.95
C ASP A 313 14.07 21.61 -6.47
N PRO A 314 13.55 22.67 -7.11
CA PRO A 314 13.84 22.98 -8.52
C PRO A 314 15.32 23.23 -8.80
N GLY A 315 16.09 23.72 -7.82
CA GLY A 315 17.53 23.95 -7.94
C GLY A 315 18.30 22.63 -8.01
N ALA A 316 17.99 21.68 -7.13
CA ALA A 316 18.54 20.32 -7.18
C ALA A 316 18.16 19.61 -8.49
N ALA A 317 16.93 19.80 -8.99
CA ALA A 317 16.52 19.27 -10.28
C ALA A 317 17.34 19.82 -11.46
N ARG A 318 17.65 21.13 -11.46
CA ARG A 318 18.54 21.76 -12.45
C ARG A 318 19.97 21.24 -12.34
N ALA A 319 20.50 21.14 -11.13
CA ALA A 319 21.82 20.57 -10.90
C ALA A 319 21.91 19.14 -11.43
N LEU A 320 20.91 18.29 -11.17
CA LEU A 320 20.87 16.93 -11.69
C LEU A 320 20.76 16.91 -13.23
N HIS A 321 19.97 17.80 -13.83
CA HIS A 321 19.88 17.93 -15.28
C HIS A 321 21.25 18.18 -15.93
N ASP A 322 22.04 19.06 -15.31
CA ASP A 322 23.34 19.47 -15.84
C ASP A 322 24.44 18.40 -15.68
N HIS A 323 24.31 17.53 -14.65
CA HIS A 323 25.35 16.56 -14.30
C HIS A 323 24.99 15.10 -14.63
N THR A 324 23.71 14.76 -14.83
CA THR A 324 23.31 13.37 -15.12
C THR A 324 23.88 12.91 -16.45
N SER A 325 24.43 11.71 -16.49
CA SER A 325 24.86 11.04 -17.73
C SER A 325 23.70 10.32 -18.42
N ASN A 326 22.54 10.17 -17.77
CA ASN A 326 21.40 9.44 -18.27
C ASN A 326 20.53 10.34 -19.17
N PRO A 327 20.55 10.18 -20.51
CA PRO A 327 19.89 11.09 -21.44
C PRO A 327 18.36 11.11 -21.25
N ALA A 328 17.76 9.99 -20.83
CA ALA A 328 16.33 9.95 -20.61
C ALA A 328 15.92 10.63 -19.28
N VAL A 329 16.80 10.67 -18.27
CA VAL A 329 16.62 11.52 -17.07
C VAL A 329 16.75 12.99 -17.46
N ARG A 330 17.82 13.36 -18.17
CA ARG A 330 18.05 14.73 -18.67
C ARG A 330 16.86 15.27 -19.44
N ASN A 331 16.37 14.53 -20.44
CA ASN A 331 15.22 14.93 -21.26
C ASN A 331 13.93 15.10 -20.42
N SER A 332 13.73 14.26 -19.40
CA SER A 332 12.55 14.36 -18.53
C SER A 332 12.63 15.58 -17.61
N LEU A 333 13.82 15.89 -17.08
CA LEU A 333 14.07 17.09 -16.27
C LEU A 333 13.90 18.37 -17.09
N ALA A 334 14.47 18.41 -18.30
CA ALA A 334 14.32 19.54 -19.21
C ALA A 334 12.83 19.85 -19.49
N ALA A 335 12.02 18.81 -19.74
CA ALA A 335 10.58 18.97 -19.96
C ALA A 335 9.79 19.42 -18.73
N ALA A 336 10.26 19.11 -17.52
CA ALA A 336 9.59 19.49 -16.27
C ALA A 336 10.02 20.86 -15.72
N LEU A 337 11.19 21.36 -16.14
CA LEU A 337 11.77 22.64 -15.74
C LEU A 337 11.43 23.80 -16.68
N ALA A 338 10.91 23.49 -17.88
CA ALA A 338 10.43 24.45 -18.88
C ALA A 338 9.07 25.04 -18.48
#